data_AF-A0A7X0SGB6-F1
#
_entry.id   AF-A0A7X0SGB6-F1
#
_cell.length_a   1.000
_cell.length_b   1.000
_cell.length_c   1.000
_cell.angle_alpha   90.00
_cell.angle_beta   90.00
_cell.angle_gamma   90.00
#
_symmetry.space_group_name_H-M   'P 1'
#
loop_
_entity.id
_entity.type
_entity.pdbx_description
1 polymer ?
#
loop_
_entity_poly.entity_id
_entity_poly.type
_entity_poly.pdbx_seq_one_letter_code
_entity_poly.pdbx_strand_id
1 'polypeptide(L)'
;MNEKKPAARQSWIPAKERKWVFAFLALAFVLVAYGLWKMLYDVSTGWHSPPFKESFQSYGSVARILLFAVLALYPFMLAMKKRMFDRWTGVKKMAIRLLKWVRHFHAPLAIAAIGLIALHVVGALLYGIRFDFTDVSGLAAAAVLIGVPVAGIFRYRRLDRKWHLRLGLLFGALFLIHAFL
;
A
#
# COMPACT_ATOMS: atom_id res chain seq x y z
N MET A 1 12.17 3.57 47.20
CA MET A 1 12.13 4.32 45.92
C MET A 1 11.87 3.32 44.81
N ASN A 2 10.75 3.46 44.08
CA ASN A 2 10.43 2.59 42.94
C ASN A 2 11.19 3.12 41.72
N GLU A 3 12.32 2.48 41.38
CA GLU A 3 13.03 2.76 40.13
C GLU A 3 12.12 2.39 38.95
N LYS A 4 11.58 3.40 38.29
CA LYS A 4 10.92 3.24 36.99
C LYS A 4 12.00 2.77 36.00
N LYS A 5 11.99 1.46 35.69
CA LYS A 5 12.75 0.90 34.56
C LYS A 5 12.56 1.83 33.34
N PRO A 6 13.63 2.31 32.70
CA PRO A 6 13.49 3.16 31.53
C PRO A 6 12.68 2.38 30.49
N ALA A 7 11.58 3.00 30.02
CA ALA A 7 10.73 2.42 29.01
C ALA A 7 11.61 1.99 27.83
N ALA A 8 11.72 0.68 27.61
CA ALA A 8 12.54 0.11 26.56
C ALA A 8 12.22 0.85 25.26
N ARG A 9 13.20 1.58 24.72
CA ARG A 9 13.05 2.33 23.46
C ARG A 9 12.60 1.32 22.42
N GLN A 10 11.31 1.36 22.10
CA GLN A 10 10.68 0.39 21.22
C GLN A 10 11.43 0.42 19.88
N SER A 11 12.07 -0.70 19.54
CA SER A 11 12.92 -0.80 18.36
C SER A 11 12.15 -0.46 17.08
N TRP A 12 12.85 0.03 16.07
CA TRP A 12 12.37 0.02 14.68
C TRP A 12 11.84 -1.38 14.32
N ILE A 13 10.84 -1.47 13.43
CA ILE A 13 10.13 -2.67 12.92
C ILE A 13 10.36 -3.97 13.75
N PRO A 14 9.32 -4.54 14.40
CA PRO A 14 9.42 -5.74 15.25
C PRO A 14 10.22 -6.86 14.57
N ALA A 15 11.11 -7.51 15.33
CA ALA A 15 12.02 -8.53 14.79
C ALA A 15 11.30 -9.64 14.00
N LYS A 16 10.08 -10.02 14.43
CA LYS A 16 9.24 -11.04 13.77
C LYS A 16 8.69 -10.59 12.41
N GLU A 17 8.51 -9.29 12.18
CA GLU A 17 8.00 -8.73 10.92
C GLU A 17 9.14 -8.31 9.97
N ARG A 18 10.32 -8.04 10.54
CA ARG A 18 11.48 -7.47 9.84
C ARG A 18 11.93 -8.29 8.63
N LYS A 19 12.00 -9.63 8.75
CA LYS A 19 12.39 -10.52 7.63
C LYS A 19 11.46 -10.35 6.42
N TRP A 20 10.15 -10.33 6.65
CA TRP A 20 9.15 -10.20 5.59
C TRP A 20 9.12 -8.79 5.00
N VAL A 21 9.21 -7.77 5.85
CA VAL A 21 9.26 -6.38 5.39
C VAL A 21 10.49 -6.15 4.51
N PHE A 22 11.68 -6.62 4.91
CA PHE A 22 12.87 -6.49 4.09
C PHE A 22 12.84 -7.34 2.82
N ALA A 23 12.33 -8.56 2.88
CA ALA A 23 12.16 -9.39 1.69
C ALA A 23 11.24 -8.70 0.65
N PHE A 24 10.13 -8.11 1.09
CA PHE A 24 9.22 -7.38 0.20
C PHE A 24 9.76 -6.03 -0.24
N LEU A 25 10.57 -5.37 0.58
CA LEU A 25 11.32 -4.17 0.16
C LEU A 25 12.31 -4.51 -0.96
N ALA A 26 13.08 -5.58 -0.81
CA ALA A 26 14.00 -6.05 -1.85
C ALA A 26 13.23 -6.46 -3.13
N LEU A 27 12.13 -7.20 -2.98
CA LEU A 27 11.26 -7.56 -4.09
C LEU A 27 10.69 -6.32 -4.80
N ALA A 28 10.15 -5.36 -4.06
CA ALA A 28 9.62 -4.12 -4.61
C ALA A 28 10.71 -3.31 -5.32
N PHE A 29 11.93 -3.27 -4.76
CA PHE A 29 13.07 -2.62 -5.40
C PHE A 29 13.42 -3.30 -6.74
N VAL A 30 13.51 -4.63 -6.77
CA VAL A 30 13.78 -5.39 -8.01
C VAL A 30 12.67 -5.17 -9.03
N LEU A 31 11.40 -5.20 -8.61
CA LEU A 31 10.25 -4.96 -9.49
C LEU A 31 10.30 -3.55 -10.09
N VAL A 32 10.57 -2.53 -9.27
CA VAL A 32 10.69 -1.15 -9.73
C VAL A 32 11.88 -0.99 -10.68
N ALA A 33 13.05 -1.51 -10.32
CA ALA A 33 14.24 -1.44 -11.17
C ALA A 33 14.01 -2.12 -12.53
N TYR A 34 13.42 -3.31 -12.53
CA TYR A 34 13.08 -4.03 -13.76
C TYR A 34 12.00 -3.30 -14.58
N GLY A 35 10.96 -2.78 -13.94
CA GLY A 35 9.89 -2.04 -14.62
C GLY A 35 10.40 -0.75 -15.26
N LEU A 36 11.25 0.00 -14.56
CA LEU A 36 11.91 1.19 -15.09
C LEU A 36 12.86 0.86 -16.24
N TRP A 37 13.66 -0.20 -16.10
CA TRP A 37 14.53 -0.69 -17.16
C TRP A 37 13.73 -1.03 -18.43
N LYS A 38 12.62 -1.76 -18.28
CA LYS A 38 11.72 -2.09 -19.39
C LYS A 38 11.18 -0.82 -20.08
N MET A 39 10.69 0.15 -19.30
CA MET A 39 10.19 1.43 -19.82
C MET A 39 11.27 2.21 -20.60
N LEU A 40 12.52 2.19 -20.13
CA LEU A 40 13.65 2.83 -20.80
C LEU A 40 14.04 2.10 -22.09
N TYR A 41 13.96 0.77 -22.11
CA TYR A 41 14.23 -0.01 -23.33
C TYR A 41 13.13 0.21 -24.40
N ASP A 42 11.88 0.32 -23.97
CA ASP A 42 10.72 0.56 -24.83
C ASP A 42 10.71 1.98 -25.47
N VAL A 43 11.64 2.87 -25.09
CA VAL A 43 11.90 4.17 -25.77
C VAL A 43 12.06 3.98 -27.28
N SER A 44 12.63 2.85 -27.71
CA SER A 44 12.82 2.50 -29.13
C SER A 44 11.52 2.43 -29.94
N THR A 45 10.37 2.19 -29.29
CA THR A 45 9.03 2.13 -29.93
C THR A 45 8.19 3.39 -29.70
N GLY A 46 8.71 4.35 -28.93
CA GLY A 46 8.04 5.58 -28.53
C GLY A 46 7.08 5.39 -27.34
N TRP A 47 7.07 6.37 -26.43
CA TRP A 47 6.24 6.34 -25.21
C TRP A 47 4.74 6.42 -25.47
N HIS A 48 4.30 6.86 -26.66
CA HIS A 48 2.87 6.92 -27.01
C HIS A 48 2.35 5.66 -27.72
N SER A 49 3.09 4.55 -27.64
CA SER A 49 2.69 3.29 -28.27
C SER A 49 1.65 2.52 -27.43
N PRO A 50 0.73 1.76 -28.06
CA PRO A 50 -0.21 0.90 -27.32
C PRO A 50 0.47 -0.09 -26.35
N PRO A 51 1.57 -0.78 -26.71
CA PRO A 51 2.26 -1.69 -25.79
C PRO A 51 2.81 -1.00 -24.55
N PHE A 52 3.35 0.23 -24.69
CA PHE A 52 3.81 1.00 -23.53
C PHE A 52 2.64 1.36 -22.62
N LYS A 53 1.51 1.78 -23.20
CA LYS A 53 0.28 2.09 -22.46
C LYS A 53 -0.23 0.90 -21.66
N GLU A 54 -0.36 -0.26 -22.31
CA GLU A 54 -0.78 -1.50 -21.66
C GLU A 54 0.15 -1.90 -20.52
N SER A 55 1.46 -1.71 -20.69
CA SER A 55 2.45 -2.06 -19.66
C SER A 55 2.23 -1.28 -18.37
N PHE A 56 2.12 0.06 -18.42
CA PHE A 56 1.93 0.83 -17.18
C PHE A 56 0.52 0.71 -16.60
N GLN A 57 -0.51 0.48 -17.43
CA GLN A 57 -1.87 0.19 -16.97
C GLN A 57 -1.96 -1.18 -16.26
N SER A 58 -1.18 -2.16 -16.71
CA SER A 58 -1.05 -3.46 -16.06
C SER A 58 -0.48 -3.32 -14.64
N TYR A 59 0.57 -2.50 -14.45
CA TYR A 59 1.08 -2.21 -13.11
C TYR A 59 0.00 -1.60 -12.19
N GLY A 60 -0.79 -0.66 -12.70
CA GLY A 60 -1.92 -0.07 -11.96
C GLY A 60 -3.00 -1.10 -11.59
N SER A 61 -3.28 -2.05 -12.49
CA SER A 61 -4.26 -3.12 -12.27
C SER A 61 -3.81 -4.10 -11.19
N VAL A 62 -2.55 -4.53 -11.22
CA VAL A 62 -1.98 -5.40 -10.18
C VAL A 62 -1.88 -4.67 -8.85
N ALA A 63 -1.45 -3.39 -8.85
CA ALA A 63 -1.43 -2.54 -7.67
C ALA A 63 -2.81 -2.44 -7.01
N ARG A 64 -3.88 -2.33 -7.80
CA ARG A 64 -5.26 -2.24 -7.32
C ARG A 64 -5.68 -3.48 -6.52
N ILE A 65 -5.34 -4.67 -7.01
CA ILE A 65 -5.62 -5.93 -6.31
C ILE A 65 -4.90 -5.96 -4.95
N LEU A 66 -3.62 -5.59 -4.92
CA LEU A 66 -2.84 -5.55 -3.68
C LEU A 66 -3.40 -4.50 -2.70
N LEU A 67 -3.76 -3.31 -3.20
CA LEU A 67 -4.35 -2.26 -2.39
C LEU A 67 -5.70 -2.66 -1.78
N PHE A 68 -6.55 -3.39 -2.51
CA PHE A 68 -7.79 -3.89 -1.91
C PHE A 68 -7.52 -4.86 -0.77
N ALA A 69 -6.53 -5.75 -0.89
CA ALA A 69 -6.12 -6.62 0.21
C ALA A 69 -5.60 -5.82 1.42
N VAL A 70 -4.80 -4.77 1.17
CA VAL A 70 -4.25 -3.87 2.20
C VAL A 70 -5.37 -3.09 2.91
N LEU A 71 -6.30 -2.51 2.15
CA LEU A 71 -7.40 -1.69 2.65
C LEU A 71 -8.49 -2.52 3.34
N ALA A 72 -8.73 -3.77 2.90
CA ALA A 72 -9.71 -4.68 3.50
C ALA A 72 -9.46 -4.93 4.99
N LEU A 73 -8.23 -4.76 5.47
CA LEU A 73 -7.91 -4.81 6.90
C LEU A 73 -8.78 -3.86 7.72
N TYR A 74 -9.08 -2.66 7.21
CA TYR A 74 -9.84 -1.65 7.95
C TYR A 74 -11.30 -2.02 8.20
N PRO A 75 -12.15 -2.28 7.18
CA PRO A 75 -13.52 -2.73 7.41
C PRO A 75 -13.57 -4.04 8.18
N PHE A 76 -12.60 -4.95 7.98
CA PHE A 76 -12.53 -6.20 8.72
C PHE A 76 -12.27 -5.98 10.22
N MET A 77 -11.36 -5.08 10.58
CA MET A 77 -11.15 -4.67 11.97
C MET A 77 -12.38 -3.98 12.56
N LEU A 78 -13.09 -3.16 11.79
CA LEU A 78 -14.30 -2.50 12.24
C LEU A 78 -15.41 -3.50 12.54
N ALA A 79 -15.63 -4.49 11.66
CA ALA A 79 -16.60 -5.56 11.85
C ALA A 79 -16.31 -6.38 13.12
N MET A 80 -15.04 -6.72 13.36
CA MET A 80 -14.60 -7.38 14.59
C MET A 80 -14.85 -6.53 15.84
N LYS A 81 -14.59 -5.22 15.79
CA LYS A 81 -14.83 -4.29 16.90
C LYS A 81 -16.32 -4.15 17.21
N LYS A 82 -17.17 -4.14 16.19
CA LYS A 82 -18.64 -4.12 16.30
C LYS A 82 -19.24 -5.46 16.73
N ARG A 83 -18.42 -6.47 17.05
CA ARG A 83 -18.86 -7.80 17.51
C ARG A 83 -19.82 -8.50 16.53
N MET A 84 -19.71 -8.22 15.23
CA MET A 84 -20.62 -8.76 14.21
C MET A 84 -20.62 -10.29 14.16
N PHE A 85 -19.52 -10.93 14.58
CA PHE A 85 -19.34 -12.38 14.54
C PHE A 85 -19.55 -13.07 15.90
N ASP A 86 -19.91 -12.34 16.97
CA ASP A 86 -19.95 -12.90 18.33
C ASP A 86 -21.02 -13.99 18.51
N ARG A 87 -22.09 -13.94 17.70
CA ARG A 87 -23.15 -14.96 17.70
C ARG A 87 -22.72 -16.28 17.06
N TRP A 88 -21.64 -16.30 16.28
CA TRP A 88 -21.18 -17.47 15.53
C TRP A 88 -19.75 -17.82 15.92
N THR A 89 -19.60 -18.69 16.91
CA THR A 89 -18.28 -19.04 17.49
C THR A 89 -17.29 -19.59 16.46
N GLY A 90 -17.75 -20.40 15.49
CA GLY A 90 -16.94 -20.91 14.39
C GLY A 90 -16.45 -19.80 13.45
N VAL A 91 -17.36 -18.93 13.00
CA VAL A 91 -17.05 -17.78 12.13
C VAL A 91 -16.11 -16.81 12.84
N LYS A 92 -16.34 -16.52 14.13
CA LYS A 92 -15.44 -15.68 14.94
C LYS A 92 -14.03 -16.25 15.01
N LYS A 93 -13.86 -17.56 15.26
CA LYS A 93 -12.54 -18.21 15.28
C LYS A 93 -11.84 -18.10 13.92
N MET A 94 -12.58 -18.28 12.82
CA MET A 94 -12.06 -18.12 11.47
C MET A 94 -11.66 -16.66 11.20
N ALA A 95 -12.52 -15.70 11.56
CA ALA A 95 -12.27 -14.27 11.38
C ALA A 95 -11.04 -13.78 12.17
N ILE A 96 -10.84 -14.27 13.40
CA ILE A 96 -9.63 -13.97 14.18
C ILE A 96 -8.38 -14.51 13.50
N ARG A 97 -8.42 -15.75 12.96
CA ARG A 97 -7.29 -16.32 12.20
C ARG A 97 -7.00 -15.49 10.96
N LEU A 98 -8.02 -15.17 10.17
CA LEU A 98 -7.88 -14.35 8.96
C LEU A 98 -7.33 -12.96 9.30
N LEU A 99 -7.79 -12.35 10.39
CA LEU A 99 -7.30 -11.03 10.82
C LEU A 99 -5.81 -11.07 11.18
N LYS A 100 -5.33 -12.14 11.82
CA LYS A 100 -3.90 -12.31 12.11
C LYS A 100 -3.09 -12.37 10.80
N TRP A 101 -3.57 -13.14 9.83
CA TRP A 101 -2.92 -13.27 8.51
C TRP A 101 -2.91 -11.95 7.74
N VAL A 102 -4.05 -11.27 7.62
CA VAL A 102 -4.14 -9.97 6.93
C VAL A 102 -3.25 -8.94 7.60
N ARG A 103 -3.20 -8.89 8.94
CA ARG A 103 -2.27 -7.99 9.66
C ARG A 103 -0.81 -8.30 9.40
N HIS A 104 -0.46 -9.59 9.33
CA HIS A 104 0.91 -10.02 9.07
C HIS A 104 1.38 -9.59 7.68
N PHE A 105 0.51 -9.74 6.67
CA PHE A 105 0.84 -9.42 5.28
C PHE A 105 0.53 -7.98 4.86
N HIS A 106 -0.18 -7.19 5.67
CA HIS A 106 -0.55 -5.81 5.32
C HIS A 106 0.65 -4.95 4.92
N ALA A 107 1.73 -4.95 5.72
CA ALA A 107 2.92 -4.16 5.40
C ALA A 107 3.67 -4.69 4.14
N PRO A 108 3.98 -6.00 4.04
CA PRO A 108 4.51 -6.59 2.81
C PRO A 108 3.72 -6.25 1.53
N LEU A 109 2.40 -6.45 1.55
CA LEU A 109 1.53 -6.17 0.40
C LEU A 109 1.47 -4.68 0.08
N ALA A 110 1.46 -3.80 1.10
CA ALA A 110 1.50 -2.36 0.91
C ALA A 110 2.80 -1.92 0.23
N ILE A 111 3.95 -2.49 0.61
CA ILE A 111 5.25 -2.21 -0.01
C ILE A 111 5.25 -2.61 -1.49
N ALA A 112 4.76 -3.82 -1.80
CA ALA A 112 4.64 -4.28 -3.19
C ALA A 112 3.68 -3.40 -4.01
N ALA A 113 2.53 -3.04 -3.43
CA ALA A 113 1.57 -2.13 -4.05
C ALA A 113 2.20 -0.77 -4.35
N ILE A 114 2.91 -0.17 -3.41
CA ILE A 114 3.61 1.12 -3.59
C ILE A 114 4.60 1.04 -4.76
N GLY A 115 5.38 -0.04 -4.87
CA GLY A 115 6.31 -0.23 -5.99
C GLY A 115 5.60 -0.26 -7.34
N LEU A 116 4.49 -1.00 -7.46
CA LEU A 116 3.70 -1.05 -8.68
C LEU A 116 2.99 0.28 -8.99
N ILE A 117 2.52 1.00 -7.98
CA ILE A 117 1.94 2.35 -8.16
C ILE A 117 3.01 3.31 -8.65
N ALA A 118 4.24 3.25 -8.12
CA ALA A 118 5.33 4.08 -8.59
C ALA A 118 5.60 3.84 -10.08
N LEU A 119 5.65 2.58 -10.52
CA LEU A 119 5.78 2.24 -11.94
C LEU A 119 4.60 2.76 -12.75
N HIS A 120 3.36 2.57 -12.30
CA HIS A 120 2.16 3.07 -12.97
C HIS A 120 2.20 4.60 -13.15
N VAL A 121 2.55 5.34 -12.09
CA VAL A 121 2.66 6.80 -12.11
C VAL A 121 3.77 7.25 -13.05
N VAL A 122 4.96 6.66 -12.98
CA VAL A 122 6.07 7.01 -13.89
C VAL A 122 5.68 6.74 -15.34
N GLY A 123 5.07 5.59 -15.64
CA GLY A 123 4.61 5.26 -16.99
C GLY A 123 3.53 6.24 -17.48
N ALA A 124 2.58 6.63 -16.64
CA ALA A 124 1.57 7.62 -16.99
C ALA A 124 2.18 9.01 -17.25
N LEU A 125 3.17 9.44 -16.45
CA LEU A 125 3.90 10.69 -16.67
C LEU A 125 4.66 10.69 -18.01
N LEU A 126 5.33 9.58 -18.33
CA LEU A 126 6.06 9.41 -19.60
C LEU A 126 5.11 9.34 -20.81
N TYR A 127 3.94 8.71 -20.65
CA TYR A 127 2.89 8.66 -21.68
C TYR A 127 2.23 10.02 -21.91
N GLY A 128 2.23 10.89 -20.89
CA GLY A 128 1.66 12.24 -20.93
C GLY A 128 0.36 12.38 -20.12
N ILE A 129 0.21 13.54 -19.47
CA ILE A 129 -0.93 13.90 -18.64
C ILE A 129 -1.90 14.77 -19.45
N ARG A 130 -3.17 14.39 -19.49
CA ARG A 130 -4.27 15.10 -20.16
C ARG A 130 -4.98 16.11 -19.26
N PHE A 131 -4.67 16.11 -17.96
CA PHE A 131 -5.29 16.97 -16.94
C PHE A 131 -6.82 16.84 -16.87
N ASP A 132 -7.36 15.69 -17.26
CA ASP A 132 -8.74 15.34 -16.99
C ASP A 132 -8.94 14.87 -15.54
N PHE A 133 -10.18 14.60 -15.16
CA PHE A 133 -10.49 14.20 -13.78
C PHE A 133 -9.82 12.87 -13.38
N THR A 134 -9.60 11.97 -14.33
CA THR A 134 -8.92 10.69 -14.09
C THR A 134 -7.45 10.93 -13.74
N ASP A 135 -6.75 11.76 -14.49
CA ASP A 135 -5.35 12.08 -14.23
C ASP A 135 -5.17 12.90 -12.95
N VAL A 136 -6.02 13.91 -12.73
CA VAL A 136 -5.94 14.78 -11.54
C VAL A 136 -6.21 13.98 -10.27
N SER A 137 -7.23 13.11 -10.27
CA SER A 137 -7.52 12.25 -9.12
C SER A 137 -6.41 11.23 -8.85
N GLY A 138 -5.77 10.71 -9.91
CA GLY A 138 -4.62 9.81 -9.80
C GLY A 138 -3.39 10.49 -9.19
N LEU A 139 -3.06 11.70 -9.64
CA LEU A 139 -1.97 12.51 -9.09
C LEU A 139 -2.23 12.91 -7.63
N ALA A 140 -3.47 13.29 -7.30
CA ALA A 140 -3.85 13.58 -5.92
C ALA A 140 -3.68 12.34 -5.02
N ALA A 141 -4.12 11.15 -5.50
CA ALA A 141 -3.91 9.90 -4.78
C ALA A 141 -2.42 9.61 -4.58
N ALA A 142 -1.60 9.77 -5.63
CA ALA A 142 -0.15 9.57 -5.56
C ALA A 142 0.53 10.53 -4.56
N ALA A 143 0.13 11.81 -4.53
CA ALA A 143 0.65 12.79 -3.59
C ALA A 143 0.35 12.41 -2.13
N VAL A 144 -0.88 11.97 -1.84
CA VAL A 144 -1.25 11.48 -0.50
C VAL A 144 -0.50 10.19 -0.15
N LEU A 145 -0.30 9.30 -1.13
CA LEU A 145 0.40 8.03 -0.93
C LEU A 145 1.82 8.22 -0.40
N ILE A 146 2.54 9.28 -0.79
CA ILE A 146 3.90 9.57 -0.30
C ILE A 146 3.94 9.67 1.23
N GLY A 147 2.91 10.24 1.86
CA GLY A 147 2.83 10.38 3.32
C GLY A 147 2.48 9.09 4.06
N VAL A 148 1.81 8.15 3.40
CA VAL A 148 1.34 6.88 4.01
C VAL A 148 2.48 5.99 4.53
N PRO A 149 3.55 5.66 3.76
CA PRO A 149 4.65 4.84 4.23
C PRO A 149 5.48 5.55 5.31
N VAL A 150 5.66 6.87 5.19
CA VAL A 150 6.34 7.70 6.21
C VAL A 150 5.62 7.57 7.55
N ALA A 151 4.31 7.82 7.58
CA ALA A 151 3.49 7.63 8.77
C ALA A 151 3.44 6.15 9.23
N GLY A 152 3.58 5.20 8.29
CA GLY A 152 3.65 3.76 8.55
C GLY A 152 4.90 3.35 9.36
N ILE A 153 6.07 3.93 9.05
CA ILE A 153 7.31 3.70 9.80
C ILE A 153 7.15 4.25 11.24
N PHE A 154 6.64 5.48 11.38
CA PHE A 154 6.43 6.11 12.68
C PHE A 154 5.32 5.44 13.51
N ARG A 155 4.40 4.69 12.88
CA ARG A 155 3.40 3.86 13.57
C ARG A 155 4.04 2.89 14.56
N TYR A 156 5.20 2.31 14.21
CA TYR A 156 5.91 1.35 15.09
C TYR A 156 6.38 2.00 16.39
N ARG A 157 6.59 3.33 16.39
CA ARG A 157 6.96 4.12 17.58
C ARG A 157 5.74 4.72 18.31
N ARG A 158 4.52 4.36 17.88
CA ARG A 158 3.24 4.93 18.37
C ARG A 158 3.08 6.45 18.22
N LEU A 159 3.98 7.11 17.50
CA LEU A 159 3.97 8.57 17.32
C LEU A 159 2.84 9.01 16.38
N ASP A 160 2.66 8.30 15.25
CA ASP A 160 1.80 8.78 14.15
C ASP A 160 0.68 7.83 13.75
N ARG A 161 0.17 7.03 14.69
CA ARG A 161 -0.90 6.05 14.42
C ARG A 161 -2.17 6.70 13.83
N LYS A 162 -2.53 7.91 14.28
CA LYS A 162 -3.71 8.63 13.78
C LYS A 162 -3.49 9.15 12.35
N TRP A 163 -2.29 9.64 12.05
CA TRP A 163 -1.93 10.15 10.73
C TRP A 163 -1.87 9.05 9.68
N HIS A 164 -1.27 7.90 10.00
CA HIS A 164 -1.28 6.75 9.08
C HIS A 164 -2.70 6.30 8.72
N LEU A 165 -3.63 6.32 9.69
CA LEU A 165 -5.04 6.01 9.42
C LEU A 165 -5.72 7.07 8.56
N ARG A 166 -5.56 8.37 8.89
CA ARG A 166 -6.18 9.48 8.15
C ARG A 166 -5.68 9.53 6.70
N LEU A 167 -4.36 9.46 6.50
CA LEU A 167 -3.74 9.43 5.17
C LEU A 167 -4.14 8.17 4.41
N GLY A 168 -4.16 7.00 5.07
CA GLY A 168 -4.59 5.76 4.43
C GLY A 168 -6.06 5.79 3.98
N LEU A 169 -6.95 6.41 4.76
CA LEU A 169 -8.36 6.59 4.39
C LEU A 169 -8.52 7.60 3.26
N LEU A 170 -7.84 8.75 3.34
CA LEU A 170 -7.85 9.76 2.27
C LEU A 170 -7.31 9.19 0.96
N PHE A 171 -6.17 8.49 1.03
CA PHE A 171 -5.60 7.76 -0.09
C PHE A 171 -6.61 6.75 -0.64
N GLY A 172 -7.22 5.93 0.22
CA GLY A 172 -8.19 4.93 -0.19
C GLY A 172 -9.40 5.53 -0.92
N ALA A 173 -9.90 6.68 -0.46
CA ALA A 173 -10.99 7.39 -1.14
C ALA A 173 -10.56 7.92 -2.51
N LEU A 174 -9.44 8.64 -2.60
CA LEU A 174 -8.92 9.16 -3.87
C LEU A 174 -8.58 8.04 -4.87
N PHE A 175 -7.99 6.96 -4.36
CA PHE A 175 -7.69 5.76 -5.13
C PHE A 175 -8.95 5.11 -5.70
N LEU A 176 -10.02 4.97 -4.90
CA LEU A 176 -11.29 4.43 -5.38
C LEU A 176 -11.90 5.32 -6.47
N ILE A 177 -11.85 6.64 -6.29
CA ILE A 177 -12.30 7.59 -7.32
C ILE A 177 -11.51 7.35 -8.61
N HIS A 178 -10.18 7.41 -8.56
CA HIS A 178 -9.32 7.21 -9.72
C HIS A 178 -9.47 5.83 -10.38
N ALA A 179 -9.70 4.76 -9.60
CA ALA A 179 -9.76 3.39 -10.12
C ALA A 179 -11.06 3.03 -10.85
N PHE A 180 -12.14 3.77 -10.60
CA PHE A 180 -13.50 3.51 -11.12
C PHE A 180 -14.04 4.61 -12.04
N LEU A 181 -13.20 5.59 -12.40
CA LEU A 181 -13.42 6.57 -13.46
C LEU A 181 -12.68 6.13 -14.72
#